data_AF-A0A1I8PS34-F1
#
_entry.id   AF-A0A1I8PS34-F1
#
_cell.length_a   1.000
_cell.length_b   1.000
_cell.length_c   1.000
_cell.angle_alpha   90.00
_cell.angle_beta   90.00
_cell.angle_gamma   90.00
#
_symmetry.space_group_name_H-M   'P 1'
#
loop_
_entity.id
_entity.type
_entity.pdbx_description
1 polymer ?
#
loop_
_entity_poly.entity_id
_entity_poly.type
_entity_poly.pdbx_seq_one_letter_code
_entity_poly.pdbx_strand_id
1 'polypeptide(L)'
;MNCELSLKEKLNILRIWFRENPKLPEEIDTTYLKRFLKCMKGDVEKTKKLIEHNYYLRSKSPAIFFDRDPNEEVTKKSYFAVEMVPLPGLTPEKYKVLCFRLVNKNPRTLEDIFNHFYSRNSIAQNL
;
A
#
# COMPACT_ATOMS: atom_id res chain seq x y z
N MET A 1 11.21 14.50 32.90
CA MET A 1 12.21 13.96 31.95
C MET A 1 11.49 12.96 31.06
N ASN A 2 11.00 13.40 29.89
CA ASN A 2 10.33 12.50 28.95
C ASN A 2 11.42 11.71 28.22
N CYS A 3 11.66 10.47 28.64
CA CYS A 3 12.62 9.60 27.99
C CYS A 3 12.05 9.22 26.61
N GLU A 4 12.60 9.79 25.55
CA GLU A 4 12.17 9.47 24.19
C GLU A 4 12.69 8.07 23.83
N LEU A 5 11.78 7.14 23.53
CA LEU A 5 12.12 5.77 23.14
C LEU A 5 13.04 5.77 21.92
N SER A 6 14.10 4.96 21.96
CA SER A 6 14.98 4.73 20.81
C SER A 6 14.23 4.04 19.67
N LEU A 7 14.76 4.16 18.45
CA LEU A 7 14.20 3.48 17.28
C LEU A 7 14.09 1.96 17.50
N LYS A 8 15.08 1.35 18.14
CA LYS A 8 15.11 -0.10 18.38
C LYS A 8 13.98 -0.52 19.34
N GLU A 9 13.74 0.27 20.38
CA GLU A 9 12.65 0.02 21.34
C GLU A 9 11.28 0.19 20.68
N LYS A 10 11.08 1.27 19.91
CA LYS A 10 9.84 1.50 19.15
C LYS A 10 9.52 0.36 18.19
N LEU A 11 10.53 -0.14 17.46
CA LEU A 11 10.36 -1.29 16.56
C LEU A 11 10.06 -2.58 17.33
N ASN A 12 10.68 -2.80 18.50
CA ASN A 12 10.39 -3.97 19.31
C ASN A 12 8.96 -3.97 19.84
N ILE A 13 8.50 -2.82 20.35
CA ILE A 13 7.11 -2.61 20.80
C ILE A 13 6.13 -2.93 19.66
N LEU A 14 6.38 -2.35 18.47
CA LEU A 14 5.54 -2.60 17.30
C LEU A 14 5.55 -4.06 16.86
N ARG A 15 6.70 -4.74 16.93
CA ARG A 15 6.81 -6.16 16.53
C ARG A 15 6.08 -7.09 17.48
N ILE A 16 6.19 -6.86 18.78
CA ILE A 16 5.45 -7.63 19.80
C ILE A 16 3.94 -7.43 19.59
N TRP A 17 3.51 -6.17 19.54
CA TRP A 17 2.10 -5.83 19.29
C TRP A 17 1.57 -6.43 17.97
N PHE A 18 2.37 -6.43 16.91
CA PHE A 18 1.98 -6.98 15.61
C PHE A 18 1.62 -8.47 15.72
N ARG A 19 2.45 -9.25 16.42
CA ARG A 19 2.25 -10.70 16.62
C ARG A 19 1.04 -11.02 17.49
N GLU A 20 0.77 -10.17 18.47
CA GLU A 20 -0.38 -10.33 19.40
C GLU A 20 -1.71 -9.92 18.75
N ASN A 21 -1.69 -9.20 17.62
CA ASN A 21 -2.89 -8.70 16.99
C ASN A 21 -3.51 -9.77 16.06
N PRO A 22 -4.70 -10.31 16.40
CA PRO A 22 -5.31 -11.39 15.62
C PRO A 22 -5.80 -10.96 14.22
N LYS A 23 -5.84 -9.65 13.94
CA LYS A 23 -6.23 -9.11 12.62
C LYS A 23 -5.06 -9.05 11.65
N LEU A 24 -3.84 -9.28 12.12
CA LEU A 24 -2.60 -9.19 11.35
C LEU A 24 -2.01 -10.59 11.11
N PRO A 25 -1.15 -10.75 10.10
CA PRO A 25 -0.39 -11.98 9.93
C PRO A 25 0.55 -12.26 11.11
N GLU A 26 1.10 -13.47 11.12
CA GLU A 26 2.02 -13.92 12.19
C GLU A 26 3.30 -13.08 12.25
N GLU A 27 3.85 -12.67 11.10
CA GLU A 27 5.11 -11.93 11.05
C GLU A 27 5.11 -10.78 10.03
N ILE A 28 6.04 -9.85 10.26
CA ILE A 28 6.32 -8.71 9.39
C ILE A 28 7.82 -8.47 9.32
N ASP A 29 8.32 -8.20 8.11
CA ASP A 29 9.72 -7.83 7.93
C ASP A 29 10.04 -6.48 8.58
N THR A 30 11.21 -6.41 9.21
CA THR A 30 11.66 -5.23 9.97
C THR A 30 11.76 -3.97 9.10
N THR A 31 12.08 -4.13 7.81
CA THR A 31 12.14 -3.02 6.85
C THR A 31 10.77 -2.41 6.62
N TYR A 32 9.71 -3.22 6.52
CA TYR A 32 8.34 -2.71 6.40
C TYR A 32 7.92 -1.98 7.68
N LEU A 33 8.19 -2.56 8.85
CA LEU A 33 7.89 -1.93 10.14
C LEU A 33 8.57 -0.56 10.27
N LYS A 34 9.84 -0.46 9.87
CA LYS A 34 10.60 0.80 9.80
C LYS A 34 9.95 1.81 8.85
N ARG A 35 9.45 1.38 7.69
CA ARG A 35 8.77 2.27 6.72
C ARG A 35 7.49 2.84 7.31
N PHE A 36 6.64 2.01 7.93
CA PHE A 36 5.42 2.50 8.58
C PHE A 36 5.72 3.50 9.69
N LEU A 37 6.71 3.20 10.53
CA LEU A 37 7.14 4.09 11.60
C LEU A 37 7.68 5.42 11.06
N LYS A 38 8.46 5.38 9.97
CA LYS A 38 8.95 6.58 9.29
C LYS A 38 7.80 7.43 8.75
N CYS A 39 6.78 6.83 8.15
CA CYS A 39 5.61 7.56 7.65
C CYS A 39 4.90 8.33 8.75
N MET A 40 4.86 7.79 9.97
CA MET A 40 4.22 8.42 11.13
C MET A 40 5.21 9.22 12.00
N LYS A 41 6.38 9.58 11.46
CA LYS A 41 7.40 10.39 12.16
C LYS A 41 7.82 9.82 13.52
N GLY A 42 7.83 8.49 13.68
CA GLY A 42 8.24 7.83 14.92
C GLY A 42 7.15 7.68 15.98
N ASP A 43 5.90 8.05 15.69
CA ASP A 43 4.73 7.90 16.57
C ASP A 43 4.22 6.44 16.52
N VAL A 44 4.40 5.70 17.64
CA VAL A 44 4.07 4.27 17.73
C VAL A 44 2.57 4.02 17.58
N GLU A 45 1.72 4.80 18.25
CA GLU A 45 0.27 4.58 18.25
C GLU A 45 -0.36 4.90 16.89
N LYS A 46 0.10 5.97 16.22
CA LYS A 46 -0.31 6.24 14.83
C LYS A 46 0.19 5.16 13.88
N THR A 47 1.38 4.62 14.12
CA THR A 47 1.94 3.53 13.32
C THR A 47 1.09 2.27 13.40
N LYS A 48 0.63 1.88 14.61
CA LYS A 48 -0.29 0.75 14.79
C LYS A 48 -1.56 0.91 13.95
N LYS A 49 -2.21 2.08 14.04
CA LYS A 49 -3.41 2.38 13.25
C LYS A 49 -3.15 2.30 11.74
N LEU A 50 -2.03 2.85 11.27
CA LEU A 50 -1.65 2.80 9.85
C LEU A 50 -1.44 1.35 9.37
N ILE A 51 -0.78 0.52 10.18
CA ILE A 51 -0.57 -0.90 9.87
C ILE A 51 -1.91 -1.62 9.72
N GLU A 52 -2.79 -1.51 10.72
CA GLU A 52 -4.11 -2.18 10.66
C GLU A 52 -4.91 -1.77 9.42
N HIS A 53 -4.96 -0.47 9.11
CA HIS A 53 -5.65 0.02 7.92
C HIS A 53 -4.99 -0.51 6.63
N ASN A 54 -3.66 -0.58 6.57
CA ASN A 54 -2.96 -1.07 5.39
C ASN A 54 -3.30 -2.55 5.11
N TYR A 55 -3.27 -3.39 6.14
CA TYR A 55 -3.60 -4.81 5.99
C TYR A 55 -5.09 -5.03 5.75
N TYR A 56 -5.97 -4.28 6.41
CA TYR A 56 -7.42 -4.32 6.17
C TYR A 56 -7.77 -3.96 4.72
N LEU A 57 -7.23 -2.86 4.18
CA LEU A 57 -7.52 -2.43 2.81
C LEU A 57 -7.05 -3.47 1.77
N ARG A 58 -5.87 -4.07 2.01
CA ARG A 58 -5.32 -5.12 1.14
C ARG A 58 -6.13 -6.41 1.21
N SER A 59 -6.56 -6.83 2.40
CA SER A 59 -7.38 -8.03 2.55
C SER A 59 -8.79 -7.86 1.97
N LYS A 60 -9.34 -6.65 1.98
CA LYS A 60 -10.64 -6.34 1.37
C LYS A 60 -10.60 -6.11 -0.14
N SER A 61 -9.43 -5.87 -0.72
CA SER A 61 -9.28 -5.60 -2.16
C SER A 61 -8.23 -6.49 -2.82
N PRO A 62 -8.32 -7.83 -2.70
CA PRO A 62 -7.28 -8.72 -3.16
C PRO A 62 -6.98 -8.60 -4.64
N ALA A 63 -7.98 -8.34 -5.48
CA ALA A 63 -7.78 -8.15 -6.92
C ALA A 63 -6.88 -6.95 -7.31
N ILE A 64 -6.68 -5.98 -6.41
CA ILE A 64 -5.76 -4.85 -6.62
C ILE A 64 -4.35 -5.17 -6.12
N PHE A 65 -4.25 -5.95 -5.03
CA PHE A 65 -3.01 -6.06 -4.24
C PHE A 65 -2.34 -7.44 -4.32
N PHE A 66 -3.06 -8.48 -4.72
CA PHE A 66 -2.60 -9.87 -4.83
C PHE A 66 -2.82 -10.39 -6.26
N ASP A 67 -2.05 -11.41 -6.65
CA ASP A 67 -2.15 -12.12 -7.94
C ASP A 67 -2.17 -11.22 -9.19
N ARG A 68 -1.27 -10.23 -9.22
CA ARG A 68 -1.11 -9.34 -10.38
C ARG A 68 -0.29 -10.04 -11.46
N ASP A 69 -0.96 -10.63 -12.45
CA ASP A 69 -0.30 -11.12 -13.66
C ASP A 69 -0.08 -9.96 -14.65
N PRO A 70 1.18 -9.58 -14.95
CA PRO A 70 1.46 -8.57 -15.97
C PRO A 70 1.02 -8.99 -17.38
N ASN A 71 0.79 -10.28 -17.63
CA ASN A 71 0.35 -10.80 -18.91
C ASN A 71 -1.16 -10.84 -19.09
N GLU A 72 -1.93 -10.63 -18.02
CA GLU A 72 -3.39 -10.56 -18.06
C GLU A 72 -3.84 -9.42 -19.00
N GLU A 73 -4.86 -9.68 -19.81
CA GLU A 73 -5.29 -8.75 -20.85
C GLU A 73 -5.77 -7.40 -20.28
N VAL A 74 -6.43 -7.40 -19.13
CA VAL A 74 -6.80 -6.15 -18.44
C VAL A 74 -5.57 -5.41 -17.93
N THR A 75 -4.61 -6.10 -17.32
CA THR A 75 -3.36 -5.48 -16.84
C THR A 75 -2.64 -4.81 -18.01
N LYS A 76 -2.57 -5.48 -19.17
CA LYS A 76 -2.08 -4.90 -20.44
C LYS A 76 -2.86 -3.66 -20.87
N LYS A 77 -4.21 -3.72 -20.87
CA LYS A 77 -5.06 -2.56 -21.20
C LYS A 77 -4.84 -1.38 -20.26
N SER A 78 -4.58 -1.64 -18.97
CA SER A 78 -4.27 -0.58 -18.01
C SER A 78 -2.95 0.15 -18.30
N TYR A 79 -1.93 -0.55 -18.82
CA TYR A 79 -0.67 0.08 -19.24
C TYR A 79 -0.85 1.06 -20.40
N PHE A 80 -1.83 0.80 -21.28
CA PHE A 80 -2.15 1.71 -22.39
C PHE A 80 -3.08 2.85 -21.99
N ALA A 81 -3.68 2.81 -20.80
CA ALA A 81 -4.54 3.89 -20.31
C ALA A 81 -3.74 5.00 -19.64
N VAL A 82 -2.65 4.64 -18.93
CA VAL A 82 -1.83 5.59 -18.17
C VAL A 82 -0.35 5.35 -18.45
N GLU A 83 0.34 6.41 -18.85
CA GLU A 83 1.80 6.43 -18.86
C GLU A 83 2.31 7.06 -17.57
N MET A 84 3.29 6.42 -16.94
CA MET A 84 3.93 6.88 -15.71
C MET A 84 5.44 6.85 -15.88
N VAL A 85 6.10 7.99 -15.62
CA VAL A 85 7.55 8.13 -15.73
C VAL A 85 8.11 8.68 -14.42
N PRO A 86 8.98 7.93 -13.71
CA PRO A 86 9.72 8.48 -12.58
C PRO A 86 10.77 9.45 -13.09
N LEU A 87 10.76 10.69 -12.58
CA LEU A 87 11.77 11.67 -12.96
C LEU A 87 13.12 11.39 -12.26
N PRO A 88 14.25 11.68 -12.92
CA PRO A 88 15.56 11.55 -12.31
C PRO A 88 15.73 12.56 -11.16
N GLY A 89 16.54 12.18 -10.17
CA GLY A 89 16.85 13.03 -9.03
C GLY A 89 15.83 12.99 -7.89
N LEU A 90 15.85 14.06 -7.09
CA LEU A 90 14.98 14.32 -5.94
C LEU A 90 14.67 15.82 -5.89
N THR A 91 13.54 16.21 -5.31
CA THR A 91 13.26 17.62 -4.98
C THR A 91 14.23 18.11 -3.89
N PRO A 92 14.34 19.43 -3.64
CA PRO A 92 15.12 19.96 -2.51
C PRO A 92 14.74 19.32 -1.17
N GLU A 93 13.46 19.02 -0.98
CA GLU A 93 12.88 18.35 0.20
C GLU A 93 13.05 16.82 0.19
N LYS A 94 13.78 16.29 -0.81
CA LYS A 94 14.10 14.87 -0.98
C LYS A 94 12.92 13.96 -1.39
N TYR A 95 11.92 14.51 -2.07
CA TYR A 95 10.84 13.69 -2.64
C TYR A 95 11.21 13.12 -4.01
N LYS A 96 10.69 11.92 -4.31
CA LYS A 96 10.68 11.35 -5.67
C LYS A 96 9.48 11.90 -6.42
N VAL A 97 9.68 12.32 -7.67
CA VAL A 97 8.61 12.86 -8.52
C VAL A 97 8.23 11.79 -9.55
N LEU A 98 6.93 11.51 -9.62
CA LEU A 98 6.33 10.66 -10.65
C LEU A 98 5.44 11.54 -11.52
N CYS A 99 5.73 11.62 -12.82
CA CYS A 99 4.84 12.25 -13.78
C CYS A 99 3.95 11.19 -14.40
N PHE A 100 2.66 11.47 -14.51
CA PHE A 100 1.73 10.58 -15.18
C PHE A 100 0.81 11.34 -16.12
N ARG A 101 0.38 10.68 -17.19
CA ARG A 101 -0.65 11.20 -18.08
C ARG A 101 -1.64 10.10 -18.46
N LEU A 102 -2.90 10.49 -18.63
CA LEU A 102 -3.90 9.65 -19.25
C LEU A 102 -3.65 9.65 -20.76
N VAL A 103 -3.29 8.49 -21.30
CA VAL A 103 -3.11 8.29 -22.75
C VAL A 103 -4.49 8.16 -23.41
N ASN A 104 -5.37 7.36 -22.80
CA ASN A 104 -6.76 7.24 -23.20
C ASN A 104 -7.64 8.07 -22.26
N LYS A 105 -8.35 9.06 -22.82
CA LYS A 105 -9.23 9.97 -22.07
C LYS A 105 -10.69 9.52 -22.03
N ASN A 106 -11.01 8.37 -22.61
CA ASN A 106 -12.37 7.82 -22.56
C ASN A 106 -12.66 7.36 -21.12
N PRO A 107 -13.65 7.95 -20.43
CA PRO A 107 -13.96 7.60 -19.05
C PRO A 107 -14.38 6.13 -18.89
N ARG A 108 -14.99 5.52 -19.92
CA ARG A 108 -15.39 4.11 -19.89
C ARG A 108 -14.19 3.18 -19.78
N THR A 109 -13.07 3.51 -20.42
CA THR A 109 -11.86 2.68 -20.35
C THR A 109 -11.29 2.65 -18.92
N LEU A 110 -11.31 3.77 -18.22
CA LEU A 110 -10.88 3.84 -16.82
C LEU A 110 -11.86 3.12 -15.89
N GLU A 111 -13.15 3.27 -16.16
CA GLU A 111 -14.21 2.55 -15.44
C GLU A 111 -14.10 1.04 -15.64
N ASP A 112 -13.82 0.55 -16.84
CA ASP A 112 -13.62 -0.89 -17.11
C ASP A 112 -12.39 -1.43 -16.36
N ILE A 113 -11.29 -0.69 -16.35
CA ILE A 113 -10.08 -1.05 -15.59
C ILE A 113 -10.39 -1.11 -14.09
N PHE A 114 -11.05 -0.08 -13.57
CA PHE A 114 -11.43 0.00 -12.16
C PHE A 114 -12.40 -1.13 -11.81
N ASN A 115 -13.46 -1.32 -12.60
CA ASN A 115 -14.46 -2.37 -12.41
C ASN A 115 -13.85 -3.77 -12.52
N HIS A 116 -12.86 -4.03 -13.38
CA HIS A 116 -12.18 -5.34 -13.36
C HIS A 116 -11.46 -5.58 -12.04
N PHE A 117 -10.74 -4.58 -11.54
CA PHE A 117 -10.05 -4.67 -10.26
C PHE A 117 -11.01 -4.73 -9.05
N TYR A 118 -12.21 -4.16 -9.15
CA TYR A 118 -13.19 -4.14 -8.06
C TYR A 118 -14.24 -5.27 -8.10
N SER A 119 -14.70 -5.68 -9.29
CA SER A 119 -15.76 -6.70 -9.48
C SER A 119 -15.34 -8.11 -9.11
N ARG A 120 -14.03 -8.41 -9.12
CA ARG A 120 -13.48 -9.65 -8.54
C ARG A 120 -13.77 -9.80 -7.04
N ASN A 121 -14.17 -8.73 -6.33
CA ASN A 121 -14.53 -8.80 -4.91
C ASN A 121 -16.05 -9.02 -4.69
N SER A 122 -16.90 -8.88 -5.70
CA SER A 122 -18.36 -9.05 -5.54
C SER A 122 -18.80 -10.51 -5.45
N ILE A 123 -17.95 -11.47 -5.84
CA ILE A 123 -18.21 -12.91 -5.69
C ILE A 123 -17.70 -13.43 -4.32
N ALA A 124 -16.86 -12.66 -3.61
CA ALA A 124 -16.27 -13.05 -2.32
C ALA A 124 -16.92 -12.40 -1.08
N GLN A 125 -17.99 -11.61 -1.26
CA GLN A 125 -18.74 -11.01 -0.13
C GLN A 125 -20.03 -11.76 0.23
N ASN A 126 -20.29 -12.94 -0.37
CA ASN A 126 -21.41 -13.81 -0.03
C ASN A 126 -20.95 -15.15 0.56
N LEU A 127 -20.00 -15.12 1.51
CA LEU A 127 -19.74 -16.17 2.49
C LEU A 127 -19.45 -15.52 3.85
#